data_AF-A0A1J7BSP0-F1
#
_entry.id   AF-A0A1J7BSP0-F1
#
_cell.length_a   1.000
_cell.length_b   1.000
_cell.length_c   1.000
_cell.angle_alpha   90.00
_cell.angle_beta   90.00
_cell.angle_gamma   90.00
#
_symmetry.space_group_name_H-M   'P 1'
#
loop_
_entity.id
_entity.type
_entity.pdbx_description
1 polymer ?
#
loop_
_entity_poly.entity_id
_entity_poly.type
_entity_poly.pdbx_seq_one_letter_code
_entity_poly.pdbx_strand_id
1 'polypeptide(L)'
;MEIIDNNGELRINLFHGTSSLFLDSILKYGLAGKDIIQEWRILELAQNVFSLSEKALKDSALFLKSGYSFKKMIEQDNTGLFNFQHGQTYVSPSKGSAINYSLRNTYGSELLSYTITFLRELVKEEIPNSLLTDFKHINDIMNLTPSPVLIEVSNVHSSSLLSEHGDDPQHNFNNMAGFPENLFDALTQQINFRLIKATSVENLKFWNISATGELTEISI
;
A
#
# COMPACT_ATOMS: atom_id res chain seq x y z
N MET A 1 14.10 -17.69 17.27
CA MET A 1 14.90 -17.35 16.06
C MET A 1 15.49 -15.97 16.28
N GLU A 2 16.78 -15.76 16.02
CA GLU A 2 17.31 -14.40 16.03
C GLU A 2 16.75 -13.64 14.83
N ILE A 3 16.16 -12.45 15.03
CA ILE A 3 15.53 -11.66 13.95
C ILE A 3 16.51 -10.71 13.30
N ILE A 4 17.46 -10.18 14.06
CA ILE A 4 18.46 -9.21 13.62
C ILE A 4 19.84 -9.80 13.84
N ASP A 5 20.72 -9.74 12.84
CA ASP A 5 22.09 -10.20 12.98
C ASP A 5 23.01 -9.17 13.65
N ASN A 6 24.29 -9.52 13.82
CA ASN A 6 25.28 -8.63 14.46
C ASN A 6 25.56 -7.35 13.66
N ASN A 7 25.17 -7.28 12.38
CA ASN A 7 25.34 -6.11 11.52
C ASN A 7 24.09 -5.22 11.51
N GLY A 8 23.03 -5.59 12.22
CA GLY A 8 21.77 -4.85 12.24
C GLY A 8 20.81 -5.20 11.10
N GLU A 9 21.12 -6.23 10.31
CA GLU A 9 20.29 -6.71 9.20
C GLU A 9 19.23 -7.71 9.67
N LEU A 10 18.03 -7.62 9.11
CA LEU A 10 16.99 -8.60 9.36
C LEU A 10 17.38 -9.94 8.71
N ARG A 11 17.30 -11.02 9.49
CA ARG A 11 17.50 -12.41 9.03
C ARG A 11 16.27 -13.00 8.31
N ILE A 12 15.19 -12.23 8.25
CA ILE A 12 13.94 -12.59 7.58
C ILE A 12 13.74 -11.65 6.38
N ASN A 13 13.07 -12.16 5.35
CA ASN A 13 12.58 -11.31 4.28
C ASN A 13 11.29 -10.62 4.71
N LEU A 14 11.08 -9.42 4.19
CA LEU A 14 9.82 -8.70 4.33
C LEU A 14 9.09 -8.67 2.98
N PHE A 15 7.81 -8.37 3.00
CA PHE A 15 6.94 -8.44 1.83
C PHE A 15 6.11 -7.16 1.68
N HIS A 16 6.03 -6.65 0.46
CA HIS A 16 5.18 -5.51 0.10
C HIS A 16 4.18 -5.95 -0.97
N GLY A 17 2.88 -5.84 -0.64
CA GLY A 17 1.82 -6.05 -1.62
C GLY A 17 1.48 -4.74 -2.31
N THR A 18 1.51 -4.73 -3.65
CA THR A 18 1.24 -3.55 -4.46
C THR A 18 0.59 -3.91 -5.79
N SER A 19 0.59 -2.96 -6.71
CA SER A 19 0.01 -3.04 -8.05
C SER A 19 1.10 -2.83 -9.11
N SER A 20 0.91 -3.45 -10.28
CA SER A 20 1.79 -3.27 -11.44
C SER A 20 1.94 -1.80 -11.86
N LEU A 21 1.03 -0.92 -11.44
CA LEU A 21 1.12 0.54 -11.66
C LEU A 21 2.39 1.17 -11.08
N PHE A 22 2.95 0.60 -10.00
CA PHE A 22 4.12 1.15 -9.34
C PHE A 22 5.43 0.50 -9.78
N LEU A 23 5.37 -0.58 -10.58
CA LEU A 23 6.57 -1.34 -10.96
C LEU A 23 7.63 -0.46 -11.62
N ASP A 24 7.27 0.33 -12.63
CA ASP A 24 8.23 1.19 -13.33
C ASP A 24 8.96 2.15 -12.37
N SER A 25 8.25 2.70 -11.39
CA SER A 25 8.85 3.56 -10.37
C SER A 25 9.78 2.77 -9.46
N ILE A 26 9.34 1.61 -8.99
CA ILE A 26 10.13 0.77 -8.07
C ILE A 26 11.39 0.24 -8.77
N LEU A 27 11.30 -0.17 -10.03
CA LEU A 27 12.43 -0.60 -10.85
C LEU A 27 13.43 0.53 -11.10
N LYS A 28 12.97 1.78 -11.18
CA LYS A 28 13.83 2.92 -11.44
C LYS A 28 14.47 3.52 -10.19
N TYR A 29 13.75 3.57 -9.08
CA TYR A 29 14.16 4.30 -7.88
C TYR A 29 14.35 3.40 -6.64
N GLY A 30 14.03 2.12 -6.75
CA GLY A 30 13.93 1.22 -5.60
C GLY A 30 12.57 1.32 -4.90
N LEU A 31 12.30 0.35 -4.03
CA LEU A 31 11.11 0.36 -3.17
C LEU A 31 11.24 1.49 -2.13
N ALA A 32 10.20 2.29 -1.92
CA ALA A 32 10.24 3.53 -1.14
C ALA A 32 11.18 4.63 -1.70
N GLY A 33 11.73 4.47 -2.91
CA GLY A 33 12.60 5.47 -3.53
C GLY A 33 11.89 6.71 -4.07
N LYS A 34 10.58 6.61 -4.33
CA LYS A 34 9.75 7.71 -4.80
C LYS A 34 8.31 7.57 -4.30
N ASP A 35 7.76 8.65 -3.75
CA ASP A 35 6.34 8.73 -3.39
C ASP A 35 5.50 9.15 -4.60
N ILE A 36 4.97 8.14 -5.29
CA ILE A 36 4.09 8.34 -6.45
C ILE A 36 2.74 8.94 -6.06
N ILE A 37 2.26 8.69 -4.83
CA ILE A 37 1.00 9.23 -4.33
C ILE A 37 1.11 10.75 -4.16
N GLN A 38 2.25 11.22 -3.66
CA GLN A 38 2.57 12.63 -3.58
C GLN A 38 2.80 13.25 -4.97
N GLU A 39 3.59 12.61 -5.84
CA GLU A 39 3.88 13.12 -7.19
C GLU A 39 2.60 13.33 -8.00
N TRP A 40 1.68 12.38 -7.94
CA TRP A 40 0.39 12.45 -8.66
C TRP A 40 -0.66 13.31 -7.94
N ARG A 41 -0.31 13.92 -6.80
CA ARG A 41 -1.20 14.77 -5.99
C ARG A 41 -2.51 14.04 -5.65
N ILE A 42 -2.43 12.74 -5.35
CA ILE A 42 -3.61 11.89 -5.14
C ILE A 42 -4.44 12.38 -3.94
N LEU A 43 -3.80 12.90 -2.89
CA LEU A 43 -4.52 13.45 -1.73
C LEU A 43 -5.39 14.66 -2.11
N GLU A 44 -4.89 15.55 -2.96
CA GLU A 44 -5.65 16.71 -3.44
C GLU A 44 -6.82 16.25 -4.32
N LEU A 45 -6.59 15.30 -5.21
CA LEU A 45 -7.67 14.71 -5.99
C LEU A 45 -8.72 14.04 -5.09
N ALA A 46 -8.29 13.27 -4.09
CA ALA A 46 -9.17 12.60 -3.14
C ALA A 46 -10.07 13.60 -2.41
N GLN A 47 -9.52 14.72 -1.93
CA GLN A 47 -10.27 15.81 -1.30
C GLN A 47 -11.37 16.36 -2.22
N ASN A 48 -11.02 16.61 -3.49
CA ASN A 48 -11.95 17.13 -4.48
C ASN A 48 -13.05 16.10 -4.82
N VAL A 49 -12.67 14.83 -5.03
CA VAL A 49 -13.60 13.73 -5.31
C VAL A 49 -14.56 13.50 -4.14
N PHE A 50 -14.06 13.50 -2.92
CA PHE A 50 -14.90 13.33 -1.72
C PHE A 50 -15.89 14.48 -1.56
N SER A 51 -15.45 15.73 -1.75
CA SER A 51 -16.31 16.91 -1.66
C SER A 51 -17.47 16.89 -2.66
N LEU A 52 -17.24 16.34 -3.86
CA LEU A 52 -18.30 16.13 -4.85
C LEU A 52 -19.19 14.94 -4.47
N SER A 53 -18.59 13.84 -4.03
CA SER A 53 -19.29 12.62 -3.63
C SER A 53 -20.23 12.86 -2.44
N GLU A 54 -19.83 13.68 -1.47
CA GLU A 54 -20.68 14.04 -0.32
C GLU A 54 -21.93 14.81 -0.75
N LYS A 55 -21.88 15.56 -1.86
CA LYS A 55 -23.03 16.30 -2.38
C LYS A 55 -23.91 15.43 -3.27
N ALA A 56 -23.29 14.69 -4.19
CA ALA A 56 -23.99 13.97 -5.25
C ALA A 56 -24.33 12.50 -4.89
N LEU A 57 -23.51 11.86 -4.06
CA LEU A 57 -23.57 10.42 -3.81
C LEU A 57 -23.92 10.06 -2.36
N LYS A 58 -24.28 11.01 -1.49
CA LYS A 58 -24.48 10.78 -0.03
C LYS A 58 -25.40 9.60 0.31
N ASP A 59 -26.42 9.37 -0.52
CA ASP A 59 -27.43 8.32 -0.32
C ASP A 59 -27.12 7.04 -1.13
N SER A 60 -26.03 7.04 -1.90
CA SER A 60 -25.58 5.87 -2.66
C SER A 60 -25.06 4.77 -1.72
N ALA A 61 -25.21 3.51 -2.15
CA ALA A 61 -24.68 2.38 -1.39
C ALA A 61 -23.15 2.47 -1.18
N LEU A 62 -22.41 3.01 -2.17
CA LEU A 62 -20.97 3.24 -2.06
C LEU A 62 -20.64 4.23 -0.94
N PHE A 63 -21.29 5.39 -0.91
CA PHE A 63 -21.01 6.43 0.07
C PHE A 63 -21.40 5.99 1.48
N LEU A 64 -22.56 5.35 1.65
CA LEU A 64 -23.01 4.82 2.93
C LEU A 64 -22.05 3.76 3.49
N LYS A 65 -21.48 2.91 2.62
CA LYS A 65 -20.54 1.86 3.00
C LYS A 65 -19.13 2.37 3.28
N SER A 66 -18.64 3.28 2.44
CA SER A 66 -17.20 3.59 2.33
C SER A 66 -16.85 5.07 2.54
N GLY A 67 -17.84 5.96 2.59
CA GLY A 67 -17.63 7.40 2.73
C GLY A 67 -16.92 7.79 4.02
N TYR A 68 -17.25 7.15 5.14
CA TYR A 68 -16.58 7.41 6.42
C TYR A 68 -15.07 7.07 6.36
N SER A 69 -14.71 5.88 5.87
CA SER A 69 -13.31 5.49 5.70
C SER A 69 -12.59 6.43 4.73
N PHE A 70 -13.23 6.82 3.64
CA PHE A 70 -12.63 7.73 2.66
C PHE A 70 -12.30 9.08 3.29
N LYS A 71 -13.23 9.63 4.08
CA LYS A 71 -13.02 10.87 4.83
C LYS A 71 -11.81 10.78 5.77
N LYS A 72 -11.70 9.67 6.52
CA LYS A 72 -10.59 9.46 7.44
C LYS A 72 -9.22 9.38 6.74
N MET A 73 -9.16 8.78 5.56
CA MET A 73 -7.97 8.79 4.70
C MET A 73 -7.59 10.19 4.25
N ILE A 74 -8.57 11.02 3.88
CA ILE A 74 -8.32 12.39 3.45
C ILE A 74 -7.85 13.28 4.61
N GLU A 75 -8.39 13.06 5.80
CA GLU A 75 -7.99 13.76 7.02
C GLU A 75 -6.59 13.33 7.53
N GLN A 76 -6.01 12.27 6.96
CA GLN A 76 -4.73 11.68 7.39
C GLN A 76 -4.73 11.33 8.89
N ASP A 77 -5.88 10.88 9.40
CA ASP A 77 -6.10 10.63 10.82
C ASP A 77 -5.28 9.43 11.31
N ASN A 78 -4.52 9.62 12.40
CA ASN A 78 -3.71 8.60 13.05
C ASN A 78 -4.11 8.36 14.52
N THR A 79 -5.24 8.92 14.97
CA THR A 79 -5.63 8.94 16.40
C THR A 79 -6.46 7.73 16.84
N GLY A 80 -6.74 6.78 15.94
CA GLY A 80 -7.58 5.60 16.21
C GLY A 80 -6.86 4.25 16.04
N LEU A 81 -7.63 3.16 16.08
CA LEU A 81 -7.15 1.78 15.86
C LEU A 81 -6.60 1.55 14.44
N PHE A 82 -6.90 2.45 13.49
CA PHE A 82 -6.49 2.36 12.10
C PHE A 82 -5.56 3.52 11.75
N ASN A 83 -4.51 3.23 10.99
CA ASN A 83 -3.59 4.22 10.47
C ASN A 83 -4.02 4.66 9.08
N PHE A 84 -4.61 5.85 8.96
CA PHE A 84 -5.07 6.41 7.69
C PHE A 84 -4.04 7.34 7.02
N GLN A 85 -2.79 7.32 7.48
CA GLN A 85 -1.69 8.05 6.82
C GLN A 85 -1.22 7.27 5.58
N HIS A 86 -1.34 7.91 4.41
CA HIS A 86 -1.01 7.31 3.11
C HIS A 86 0.13 8.09 2.44
N GLY A 87 0.95 7.40 1.64
CA GLY A 87 2.20 7.95 1.06
C GLY A 87 3.48 7.31 1.63
N GLN A 88 3.34 6.47 2.66
CA GLN A 88 4.46 5.67 3.17
C GLN A 88 4.47 4.28 2.54
N THR A 89 5.65 3.69 2.43
CA THR A 89 5.80 2.30 1.98
C THR A 89 5.81 1.37 3.19
N TYR A 90 4.89 0.41 3.21
CA TYR A 90 4.78 -0.57 4.29
C TYR A 90 5.26 -1.93 3.84
N VAL A 91 5.97 -2.63 4.72
CA VAL A 91 6.46 -4.00 4.49
C VAL A 91 6.01 -4.89 5.65
N SER A 92 5.65 -6.14 5.35
CA SER A 92 5.16 -7.10 6.32
C SER A 92 6.08 -8.32 6.39
N PRO A 93 6.42 -8.85 7.58
CA PRO A 93 6.98 -10.19 7.73
C PRO A 93 6.03 -11.31 7.24
N SER A 94 4.72 -11.06 7.18
CA SER A 94 3.74 -12.02 6.68
C SER A 94 3.55 -11.87 5.16
N LYS A 95 3.99 -12.89 4.43
CA LYS A 95 3.76 -13.02 2.99
C LYS A 95 2.27 -13.11 2.69
N GLY A 96 1.52 -13.85 3.52
CA GLY A 96 0.07 -13.99 3.38
C GLY A 96 -0.66 -12.65 3.51
N SER A 97 -0.30 -11.81 4.49
CA SER A 97 -0.86 -10.47 4.62
C SER A 97 -0.53 -9.58 3.42
N ALA A 98 0.71 -9.57 2.95
CA ALA A 98 1.11 -8.77 1.78
C ALA A 98 0.36 -9.18 0.51
N ILE A 99 0.19 -10.48 0.26
CA ILE A 99 -0.64 -10.98 -0.86
C ILE A 99 -2.08 -10.47 -0.72
N ASN A 100 -2.69 -10.63 0.46
CA ASN A 100 -4.05 -10.16 0.70
C ASN A 100 -4.22 -8.66 0.49
N TYR A 101 -3.23 -7.84 0.86
CA TYR A 101 -3.26 -6.40 0.61
C TYR A 101 -3.27 -6.09 -0.89
N SER A 102 -2.39 -6.70 -1.67
CA SER A 102 -2.36 -6.49 -3.13
C SER A 102 -3.65 -6.94 -3.83
N LEU A 103 -4.26 -8.06 -3.41
CA LEU A 103 -5.51 -8.56 -3.99
C LEU A 103 -6.72 -7.70 -3.65
N ARG A 104 -6.74 -7.08 -2.46
CA ARG A 104 -7.85 -6.20 -2.03
C ARG A 104 -7.72 -4.78 -2.56
N ASN A 105 -6.50 -4.38 -2.94
CA ASN A 105 -6.17 -3.02 -3.32
C ASN A 105 -5.73 -2.98 -4.78
N THR A 106 -6.70 -2.94 -5.70
CA THR A 106 -6.50 -3.00 -7.16
C THR A 106 -5.40 -2.04 -7.64
N TYR A 107 -5.37 -0.82 -7.11
CA TYR A 107 -4.42 0.21 -7.52
C TYR A 107 -3.19 0.31 -6.62
N GLY A 108 -2.95 -0.66 -5.72
CA GLY A 108 -1.77 -0.76 -4.85
C GLY A 108 -1.62 0.32 -3.78
N SER A 109 -2.52 1.29 -3.74
CA SER A 109 -2.62 2.33 -2.70
C SER A 109 -4.08 2.51 -2.32
N GLU A 110 -4.38 2.42 -1.02
CA GLU A 110 -5.77 2.45 -0.54
C GLU A 110 -6.43 3.78 -0.88
N LEU A 111 -5.69 4.89 -0.68
CA LEU A 111 -6.15 6.23 -1.06
C LEU A 111 -6.43 6.32 -2.56
N LEU A 112 -5.55 5.78 -3.42
CA LEU A 112 -5.75 5.77 -4.87
C LEU A 112 -6.97 4.92 -5.27
N SER A 113 -7.11 3.74 -4.67
CA SER A 113 -8.24 2.83 -4.93
C SER A 113 -9.58 3.44 -4.54
N TYR A 114 -9.66 4.08 -3.37
CA TYR A 114 -10.86 4.80 -2.96
C TYR A 114 -11.16 5.98 -3.89
N THR A 115 -10.14 6.78 -4.20
CA THR A 115 -10.27 7.94 -5.10
C THR A 115 -10.83 7.53 -6.45
N ILE A 116 -10.28 6.48 -7.07
CA ILE A 116 -10.76 5.98 -8.37
C ILE A 116 -12.16 5.38 -8.26
N THR A 117 -12.47 4.65 -7.18
CA THR A 117 -13.79 4.05 -7.00
C THR A 117 -14.89 5.11 -6.92
N PHE A 118 -14.70 6.14 -6.10
CA PHE A 118 -15.65 7.25 -6.00
C PHE A 118 -15.70 8.08 -7.28
N LEU A 119 -14.56 8.31 -7.93
CA LEU A 119 -14.50 9.02 -9.20
C LEU A 119 -15.27 8.30 -10.31
N ARG A 120 -15.16 6.95 -10.39
CA ARG A 120 -15.95 6.14 -11.33
C ARG A 120 -17.44 6.26 -11.07
N GLU A 121 -17.87 6.25 -9.82
CA GLU A 121 -19.30 6.40 -9.48
C GLU A 121 -19.82 7.80 -9.85
N LEU A 122 -19.03 8.86 -9.63
CA LEU A 122 -19.38 10.21 -10.08
C LEU A 122 -19.54 10.29 -11.61
N VAL A 123 -18.64 9.67 -12.37
CA VAL A 123 -18.72 9.62 -13.84
C VAL A 123 -19.95 8.84 -14.31
N LYS A 124 -20.27 7.73 -13.65
CA LYS A 124 -21.45 6.91 -13.95
C LYS A 124 -22.77 7.65 -13.72
N GLU A 125 -22.83 8.50 -12.70
CA GLU A 125 -23.99 9.37 -12.42
C GLU A 125 -23.98 10.66 -13.29
N GLU A 126 -23.12 10.72 -14.31
CA GLU A 126 -22.98 11.85 -15.25
C GLU A 126 -22.73 13.20 -14.56
N ILE A 127 -22.14 13.19 -13.36
CA ILE A 127 -21.83 14.40 -12.61
C ILE A 127 -20.69 15.13 -13.33
N PRO A 128 -20.90 16.38 -13.80
CA PRO A 128 -19.86 17.12 -14.49
C PRO A 128 -18.64 17.27 -13.60
N ASN A 129 -17.52 16.69 -14.04
CA ASN A 129 -16.32 16.67 -13.26
C ASN A 129 -15.17 17.34 -14.00
N SER A 130 -15.04 18.66 -13.83
CA SER A 130 -13.91 19.42 -14.36
C SER A 130 -12.56 18.97 -13.79
N LEU A 131 -12.54 18.24 -12.66
CA LEU A 131 -11.31 17.75 -12.01
C LEU A 131 -10.47 16.87 -12.94
N LEU A 132 -11.09 16.09 -13.83
CA LEU A 132 -10.35 15.22 -14.75
C LEU A 132 -9.45 15.98 -15.73
N THR A 133 -9.68 17.29 -15.90
CA THR A 133 -8.84 18.16 -16.74
C THR A 133 -7.47 18.40 -16.10
N ASP A 134 -7.44 18.54 -14.77
CA ASP A 134 -6.22 18.84 -14.00
C ASP A 134 -5.43 17.56 -13.63
N PHE A 135 -6.09 16.40 -13.71
CA PHE A 135 -5.54 15.09 -13.35
C PHE A 135 -5.57 14.12 -14.54
N LYS A 136 -5.07 14.55 -15.71
CA LYS A 136 -5.15 13.76 -16.97
C LYS A 136 -4.63 12.32 -16.86
N HIS A 137 -3.53 12.11 -16.13
CA HIS A 137 -2.94 10.78 -15.93
C HIS A 137 -3.88 9.83 -15.15
N ILE A 138 -4.80 10.36 -14.35
CA ILE A 138 -5.79 9.55 -13.62
C ILE A 138 -6.84 8.99 -14.57
N ASN A 139 -7.19 9.69 -15.66
CA ASN A 139 -8.05 9.12 -16.69
C ASN A 139 -7.41 7.87 -17.32
N ASP A 140 -6.11 7.92 -17.58
CA ASP A 140 -5.39 6.77 -18.12
C ASP A 140 -5.43 5.61 -17.12
N ILE A 141 -5.13 5.88 -15.83
CA ILE A 141 -5.17 4.87 -14.77
C ILE A 141 -6.57 4.26 -14.59
N MET A 142 -7.63 5.07 -14.68
CA MET A 142 -9.02 4.58 -14.63
C MET A 142 -9.36 3.58 -15.73
N ASN A 143 -8.62 3.57 -16.84
CA ASN A 143 -8.82 2.64 -17.95
C ASN A 143 -7.85 1.44 -17.90
N LEU A 144 -6.89 1.43 -16.96
CA LEU A 144 -5.97 0.31 -16.76
C LEU A 144 -6.63 -0.81 -15.95
N THR A 145 -6.19 -2.03 -16.23
CA THR A 145 -6.48 -3.21 -15.40
C THR A 145 -5.15 -3.69 -14.81
N PRO A 146 -4.70 -3.06 -13.71
CA PRO A 146 -3.41 -3.42 -13.15
C PRO A 146 -3.43 -4.80 -12.50
N SER A 147 -2.28 -5.46 -12.51
CA SER A 147 -2.11 -6.77 -11.88
C SER A 147 -1.60 -6.62 -10.44
N PRO A 148 -2.07 -7.44 -9.49
CA PRO A 148 -1.53 -7.46 -8.14
C PRO A 148 -0.11 -8.03 -8.14
N VAL A 149 0.77 -7.37 -7.41
CA VAL A 149 2.21 -7.69 -7.34
C VAL A 149 2.60 -7.89 -5.89
N LEU A 150 3.38 -8.95 -5.65
CA LEU A 150 4.12 -9.13 -4.40
C LEU A 150 5.59 -8.75 -4.64
N ILE A 151 6.17 -8.03 -3.70
CA ILE A 151 7.60 -7.73 -3.66
C ILE A 151 8.17 -8.30 -2.38
N GLU A 152 9.27 -9.02 -2.47
CA GLU A 152 10.05 -9.56 -1.34
C GLU A 152 11.28 -8.71 -1.25
N VAL A 153 11.60 -8.34 -0.02
CA VAL A 153 12.61 -7.38 0.33
C VAL A 153 13.58 -8.09 1.24
N SER A 154 14.78 -8.36 0.73
CA SER A 154 15.87 -8.98 1.49
C SER A 154 16.86 -7.93 1.98
N ASN A 155 17.75 -8.32 2.91
CA ASN A 155 18.87 -7.50 3.40
C ASN A 155 18.42 -6.14 3.95
N VAL A 156 17.27 -6.12 4.64
CA VAL A 156 16.73 -4.90 5.22
C VAL A 156 17.46 -4.60 6.53
N HIS A 157 18.13 -3.46 6.60
CA HIS A 157 18.72 -3.00 7.87
C HIS A 157 17.63 -2.45 8.80
N SER A 158 17.65 -2.85 10.08
CA SER A 158 16.67 -2.46 11.10
C SER A 158 16.48 -0.94 11.22
N SER A 159 17.56 -0.14 11.12
CA SER A 159 17.50 1.33 11.10
C SER A 159 16.78 1.96 9.89
N SER A 160 16.35 1.15 8.92
CA SER A 160 15.52 1.58 7.79
C SER A 160 14.02 1.38 8.06
N LEU A 161 13.66 0.90 9.25
CA LEU A 161 12.30 0.56 9.62
C LEU A 161 11.82 1.39 10.81
N LEU A 162 10.54 1.73 10.79
CA LEU A 162 9.76 2.10 11.96
C LEU A 162 8.63 1.09 12.14
N SER A 163 8.04 1.04 13.34
CA SER A 163 6.76 0.34 13.52
C SER A 163 5.68 0.95 12.61
N GLU A 164 4.56 0.26 12.42
CA GLU A 164 3.43 0.80 11.65
C GLU A 164 2.88 2.12 12.21
N HIS A 165 3.14 2.42 13.48
CA HIS A 165 2.76 3.67 14.15
C HIS A 165 3.84 4.76 14.08
N GLY A 166 5.03 4.44 13.56
CA GLY A 166 6.13 5.39 13.41
C GLY A 166 7.14 5.40 14.56
N ASP A 167 7.02 4.48 15.51
CA ASP A 167 7.92 4.37 16.66
C ASP A 167 9.05 3.34 16.39
N ASP A 168 9.93 3.16 17.37
CA ASP A 168 10.99 2.15 17.33
C ASP A 168 10.41 0.71 17.20
N PRO A 169 10.80 -0.06 16.15
CA PRO A 169 10.29 -1.41 15.93
C PRO A 169 10.88 -2.49 16.85
N GLN A 170 11.77 -2.17 17.80
CA GLN A 170 12.44 -3.15 18.66
C GLN A 170 11.48 -4.08 19.41
N HIS A 171 10.33 -3.58 19.85
CA HIS A 171 9.31 -4.41 20.51
C HIS A 171 8.77 -5.50 19.56
N ASN A 172 8.50 -5.14 18.31
CA ASN A 172 8.05 -6.09 17.29
C ASN A 172 9.12 -7.15 17.00
N PHE A 173 10.40 -6.78 16.90
CA PHE A 173 11.50 -7.73 16.70
C PHE A 173 11.61 -8.73 17.85
N ASN A 174 11.52 -8.25 19.09
CA ASN A 174 11.57 -9.11 20.28
C ASN A 174 10.40 -10.09 20.31
N ASN A 175 9.20 -9.64 19.95
CA ASN A 175 8.02 -10.51 19.87
C ASN A 175 8.19 -11.59 18.79
N MET A 176 8.65 -11.20 17.60
CA MET A 176 8.87 -12.13 16.49
C MET A 176 9.95 -13.18 16.79
N ALA A 177 10.97 -12.84 17.58
CA ALA A 177 12.04 -13.79 17.93
C ALA A 177 11.53 -15.04 18.68
N GLY A 178 10.39 -14.92 19.38
CA GLY A 178 9.74 -16.01 20.11
C GLY A 178 8.79 -16.87 19.28
N PHE A 179 8.52 -16.53 18.02
CA PHE A 179 7.56 -17.26 17.20
C PHE A 179 8.16 -18.53 16.59
N PRO A 180 7.41 -19.66 16.58
CA PRO A 180 7.81 -20.86 15.83
C PRO A 180 7.85 -20.58 14.33
N GLU A 181 8.89 -21.08 13.66
CA GLU A 181 9.10 -20.85 12.22
C GLU A 181 7.91 -21.33 11.37
N ASN A 182 7.32 -22.49 11.71
CA ASN A 182 6.17 -23.05 11.00
C ASN A 182 4.86 -22.27 11.20
N LEU A 183 4.81 -21.36 12.19
CA LEU A 183 3.66 -20.49 12.46
C LEU A 183 3.99 -19.01 12.23
N PHE A 184 5.20 -18.70 11.75
CA PHE A 184 5.70 -17.33 11.69
C PHE A 184 4.81 -16.43 10.82
N ASP A 185 4.44 -16.89 9.63
CA ASP A 185 3.57 -16.13 8.73
C ASP A 185 2.20 -15.84 9.37
N ALA A 186 1.61 -16.82 10.07
CA ALA A 186 0.31 -16.66 10.73
C ALA A 186 0.37 -15.75 11.95
N LEU A 187 1.44 -15.82 12.74
CA LEU A 187 1.61 -15.03 13.96
C LEU A 187 2.05 -13.58 13.69
N THR A 188 2.52 -13.29 12.48
CA THR A 188 3.00 -11.96 12.09
C THR A 188 2.04 -11.20 11.18
N GLN A 189 0.81 -11.72 10.97
CA GLN A 189 -0.19 -11.10 10.09
C GLN A 189 -0.58 -9.67 10.47
N GLN A 190 -0.44 -9.31 11.75
CA GLN A 190 -0.74 -7.99 12.31
C GLN A 190 0.52 -7.16 12.57
N ILE A 191 1.68 -7.58 12.07
CA ILE A 191 2.92 -6.82 12.19
C ILE A 191 3.22 -6.22 10.82
N ASN A 192 3.41 -4.91 10.77
CA ASN A 192 3.89 -4.19 9.60
C ASN A 192 4.93 -3.16 10.03
N PHE A 193 5.82 -2.83 9.11
CA PHE A 193 6.85 -1.81 9.31
C PHE A 193 6.73 -0.74 8.24
N ARG A 194 7.01 0.51 8.61
CA ARG A 194 7.21 1.60 7.65
C ARG A 194 8.66 1.56 7.18
N LEU A 195 8.86 1.49 5.88
CA LEU A 195 10.18 1.58 5.26
C LEU A 195 10.52 3.06 5.05
N ILE A 196 11.52 3.56 5.79
CA ILE A 196 11.92 4.98 5.78
C ILE A 196 13.16 5.28 4.93
N LYS A 197 13.79 4.24 4.38
CA LYS A 197 14.88 4.35 3.41
C LYS A 197 14.59 3.49 2.21
N ALA A 198 14.96 3.95 1.03
CA ALA A 198 14.76 3.19 -0.19
C ALA A 198 15.52 1.86 -0.15
N THR A 199 14.88 0.79 -0.59
CA THR A 199 15.55 -0.50 -0.86
C THR A 199 15.83 -0.61 -2.34
N SER A 200 17.10 -0.82 -2.67
CA SER A 200 17.58 -0.95 -4.03
C SER A 200 17.09 -2.23 -4.71
N VAL A 201 16.98 -2.20 -6.04
CA VAL A 201 16.32 -3.24 -6.84
C VAL A 201 17.01 -4.59 -6.74
N GLU A 202 18.33 -4.63 -6.54
CA GLU A 202 19.09 -5.87 -6.34
C GLU A 202 18.70 -6.64 -5.08
N ASN A 203 18.01 -5.99 -4.14
CA ASN A 203 17.47 -6.59 -2.92
C ASN A 203 15.98 -6.90 -3.04
N LEU A 204 15.39 -6.76 -4.23
CA LEU A 204 13.98 -6.98 -4.51
C LEU A 204 13.78 -8.19 -5.41
N LYS A 205 12.78 -8.99 -5.09
CA LYS A 205 12.20 -9.98 -5.99
C LYS A 205 10.73 -9.68 -6.19
N PHE A 206 10.21 -9.97 -7.37
CA PHE A 206 8.88 -9.54 -7.79
C PHE A 206 8.09 -10.75 -8.27
N TRP A 207 6.84 -10.83 -7.84
CA TRP A 207 5.91 -11.86 -8.30
C TRP A 207 4.60 -11.23 -8.74
N ASN A 208 4.09 -11.72 -9.85
CA ASN A 208 2.71 -11.51 -10.23
C ASN A 208 1.84 -12.49 -9.45
N ILE A 209 0.67 -12.03 -9.01
CA ILE A 209 -0.26 -12.84 -8.21
C ILE A 209 -1.49 -13.14 -9.07
N SER A 210 -1.84 -14.42 -9.21
CA SER A 210 -3.07 -14.81 -9.88
C SER A 210 -4.30 -14.52 -9.00
N ALA A 211 -5.49 -14.60 -9.59
CA ALA A 211 -6.75 -14.48 -8.84
C ALA A 211 -6.92 -15.56 -7.75
N THR A 212 -6.22 -16.70 -7.88
CA THR A 212 -6.21 -17.79 -6.89
C THR A 212 -5.09 -17.65 -5.85
N GLY A 213 -4.24 -16.62 -5.95
CA GLY A 213 -3.10 -16.39 -5.06
C GLY A 213 -1.81 -17.10 -5.46
N GLU A 214 -1.78 -17.74 -6.63
CA GLU A 214 -0.55 -18.36 -7.16
C GLU A 214 0.46 -17.30 -7.58
N LEU A 215 1.74 -17.57 -7.32
CA LEU A 215 2.83 -16.63 -7.58
C LEU A 215 3.62 -17.05 -8.81
N THR A 216 3.79 -16.12 -9.75
CA THR A 216 4.71 -16.27 -10.89
C THR A 216 5.78 -15.20 -10.78
N GLU A 217 7.04 -15.61 -10.70
CA GLU A 217 8.17 -14.67 -10.61
C GLU A 217 8.28 -13.83 -11.89
N ILE A 218 8.51 -12.54 -11.72
CA ILE A 218 8.72 -11.59 -12.81
C ILE A 218 10.23 -11.52 -13.04
N SER A 219 10.68 -11.99 -14.20
CA SER A 219 12.07 -11.82 -14.63
C SER A 219 12.29 -10.38 -15.09
N ILE A 220 13.24 -9.69 -14.47
CA ILE A 220 13.56 -8.27 -14.71
C ILE A 220 15.03 -8.16 -15.11
#